data_AF-A0A6P3ZA47-F1
#
_entry.id   AF-A0A6P3ZA47-F1
#
_cell.length_a   1.000
_cell.length_b   1.000
_cell.length_c   1.000
_cell.angle_alpha   90.00
_cell.angle_beta   90.00
_cell.angle_gamma   90.00
#
_symmetry.space_group_name_H-M   'P 1'
#
loop_
_entity.id
_entity.type
_entity.pdbx_description
1 polymer ?
#
loop_
_entity_poly.entity_id
_entity_poly.type
_entity_poly.pdbx_seq_one_letter_code
_entity_poly.pdbx_strand_id
1 'polypeptide(L)'
;MNSEQIVRDITWKHVASKSSLPAKLLRMHFHDCFVRGCDASILLDSTASKKKTEKTAIPNLSLDGFDVIEEIKSHLEETCPGVVSCADIIALAARDSVSFQSKTSLWKVLTGRRDGKISLASEVLANIPFPTSNFATLKKDFEKKSLTVHDLVVLSGAFLQIHDFIK
;
A
#
# COMPACT_ATOMS: atom_id res chain seq x y z
N MET A 1 12.24 3.59 -21.74
CA MET A 1 11.30 2.75 -20.98
C MET A 1 10.55 3.67 -20.02
N ASN A 2 9.22 3.55 -19.91
CA ASN A 2 8.42 4.42 -19.03
C ASN A 2 8.47 3.85 -17.59
N SER A 3 8.78 4.66 -16.58
CA SER A 3 8.83 4.23 -15.18
C SER A 3 7.52 3.58 -14.71
N GLU A 4 6.36 4.09 -15.12
CA GLU A 4 5.07 3.47 -14.81
C GLU A 4 4.92 2.09 -15.45
N GLN A 5 5.50 1.88 -16.63
CA GLN A 5 5.47 0.59 -17.31
C GLN A 5 6.31 -0.46 -16.57
N ILE A 6 7.48 -0.07 -16.04
CA ILE A 6 8.31 -0.97 -15.22
C ILE A 6 7.53 -1.43 -13.97
N VAL A 7 6.89 -0.50 -13.26
CA VAL A 7 6.08 -0.82 -12.09
C VAL A 7 4.96 -1.81 -12.44
N ARG A 8 4.22 -1.54 -13.53
CA ARG A 8 3.13 -2.39 -13.98
C ARG A 8 3.61 -3.79 -14.35
N ASP A 9 4.65 -3.89 -15.17
CA ASP A 9 5.08 -5.15 -15.76
C ASP A 9 5.62 -6.10 -14.66
N ILE A 10 6.37 -5.58 -13.69
CA ILE A 10 6.83 -6.36 -12.52
C ILE A 10 5.66 -6.72 -11.60
N THR A 11 4.75 -5.77 -11.31
CA THR A 11 3.56 -6.05 -10.49
C THR A 11 2.72 -7.17 -11.10
N TRP A 12 2.46 -7.12 -12.41
CA TRP A 12 1.65 -8.10 -13.12
C TRP A 12 2.30 -9.49 -13.18
N LYS A 13 3.63 -9.56 -13.32
CA LYS A 13 4.39 -10.81 -13.23
C LYS A 13 4.16 -11.52 -11.89
N HIS A 14 4.21 -10.78 -10.79
CA HIS A 14 4.00 -11.37 -9.45
C HIS A 14 2.54 -11.67 -9.17
N VAL A 15 1.63 -10.78 -9.52
CA VAL A 15 0.18 -10.98 -9.34
C VAL A 15 -0.31 -12.20 -10.15
N ALA A 16 0.26 -12.47 -11.32
CA ALA A 16 -0.06 -13.65 -12.11
C ALA A 16 0.28 -14.97 -11.42
N SER A 17 1.28 -14.97 -10.52
CA SER A 17 1.75 -16.19 -9.83
C SER A 17 1.24 -16.32 -8.39
N LYS A 18 0.79 -15.21 -7.76
CA LYS A 18 0.32 -15.19 -6.36
C LYS A 18 -1.07 -14.56 -6.28
N SER A 19 -2.13 -15.38 -6.21
CA SER A 19 -3.53 -14.92 -6.19
C SER A 19 -3.89 -14.03 -4.99
N SER A 20 -3.18 -14.15 -3.87
CA SER A 20 -3.38 -13.31 -2.68
C SER A 20 -2.71 -11.93 -2.78
N LEU A 21 -1.72 -11.77 -3.67
CA LEU A 21 -0.87 -10.59 -3.73
C LEU A 21 -1.63 -9.29 -4.05
N PRO A 22 -2.65 -9.27 -4.95
CA PRO A 22 -3.40 -8.04 -5.21
C PRO A 22 -4.00 -7.41 -3.96
N ALA A 23 -4.63 -8.23 -3.12
CA ALA A 23 -5.20 -7.79 -1.86
C ALA A 23 -4.13 -7.30 -0.89
N LYS A 24 -2.95 -7.93 -0.89
CA LYS A 24 -1.82 -7.54 -0.03
C LYS A 24 -1.20 -6.21 -0.44
N LEU A 25 -1.00 -5.96 -1.73
CA LEU A 25 -0.47 -4.69 -2.24
C LEU A 25 -1.47 -3.53 -2.04
N LEU A 26 -2.76 -3.77 -2.27
CA LEU A 26 -3.80 -2.79 -1.98
C LEU A 26 -3.84 -2.45 -0.47
N ARG A 27 -3.74 -3.49 0.37
CA ARG A 27 -3.69 -3.31 1.83
C ARG A 27 -2.41 -2.58 2.27
N MET A 28 -1.26 -2.86 1.67
CA MET A 28 -0.02 -2.13 1.97
C MET A 28 -0.20 -0.64 1.70
N HIS A 29 -0.81 -0.27 0.57
CA HIS A 29 -1.09 1.13 0.24
C HIS A 29 -2.04 1.79 1.25
N PHE A 30 -3.11 1.09 1.66
CA PHE A 30 -3.99 1.58 2.72
C PHE A 30 -3.22 1.82 4.03
N HIS A 31 -2.40 0.86 4.46
CA HIS A 31 -1.63 0.95 5.69
C HIS A 31 -0.60 2.09 5.65
N ASP A 32 0.07 2.30 4.51
CA ASP A 32 0.98 3.44 4.30
C ASP A 32 0.23 4.76 4.49
N CYS A 33 -0.84 4.96 3.72
CA CYS A 33 -1.61 6.20 3.73
C CYS A 33 -2.29 6.51 5.08
N PHE A 34 -2.68 5.48 5.84
CA PHE A 34 -3.42 5.70 7.09
C PHE A 34 -2.54 6.09 8.28
N VAL A 35 -1.22 5.87 8.26
CA VAL A 35 -0.38 6.20 9.44
C VAL A 35 0.06 7.67 9.39
N ARG A 36 0.93 8.04 8.45
CA ARG A 36 1.48 9.40 8.30
C ARG A 36 1.11 10.08 6.98
N GLY A 37 0.22 9.48 6.20
CA GLY A 37 0.04 9.81 4.79
C GLY A 37 0.86 8.87 3.91
N CYS A 38 0.62 8.89 2.60
CA CYS A 38 1.27 7.96 1.69
C CYS A 38 2.73 8.40 1.43
N ASP A 39 3.64 8.02 2.32
CA ASP A 39 5.05 8.43 2.30
C ASP A 39 6.03 7.25 2.34
N ALA A 40 5.56 6.01 2.14
CA ALA A 40 6.37 4.80 2.21
C ALA A 40 7.09 4.57 3.55
N SER A 41 6.66 5.21 4.66
CA SER A 41 7.19 4.95 6.00
C SER A 41 7.06 3.48 6.41
N ILE A 42 6.08 2.78 5.84
CA ILE A 42 5.84 1.35 6.07
C ILE A 42 6.98 0.46 5.56
N LEU A 43 7.79 0.93 4.60
CA LEU A 43 8.89 0.16 4.04
C LEU A 43 10.17 0.23 4.89
N LEU A 44 10.25 1.15 5.85
CA LEU A 44 11.45 1.36 6.65
C LEU A 44 11.66 0.21 7.65
N ASP A 45 12.87 -0.33 7.64
CA ASP A 45 13.32 -1.33 8.61
C ASP A 45 13.93 -0.70 9.87
N SER A 46 13.99 -1.49 10.94
CA SER A 46 14.60 -1.03 12.19
C SER A 46 16.08 -0.73 11.96
N THR A 47 16.49 0.51 12.20
CA THR A 47 17.90 0.85 12.31
C THR A 47 18.48 0.26 13.61
N ALA A 48 19.80 0.35 13.78
CA ALA A 48 20.56 -0.16 14.94
C ALA A 48 20.02 0.25 16.33
N SER A 49 19.11 1.23 16.38
CA SER A 49 18.46 1.75 17.59
C SER A 49 17.34 0.87 18.20
N LYS A 50 17.09 -0.35 17.67
CA LYS A 50 16.04 -1.29 18.16
C LYS A 50 14.63 -0.70 18.28
N LYS A 51 14.33 0.39 17.55
CA LYS A 51 13.00 1.00 17.56
C LYS A 51 12.03 0.13 16.74
N LYS A 52 10.86 -0.15 17.31
CA LYS A 52 9.79 -0.87 16.61
C LYS A 52 9.27 -0.03 15.45
N THR A 53 9.48 -0.48 14.21
CA THR A 53 8.97 0.16 12.99
C THR A 53 7.55 -0.29 12.70
N GLU A 54 6.90 0.38 11.75
CA GLU A 54 5.55 0.03 11.32
C GLU A 54 5.43 -1.44 10.91
N LYS A 55 6.41 -2.02 10.21
CA LYS A 55 6.41 -3.45 9.84
C LYS A 55 6.22 -4.40 11.03
N THR A 56 6.70 -4.01 12.21
CA THR A 56 6.65 -4.84 13.43
C THR A 56 5.35 -4.67 14.24
N ALA A 57 4.48 -3.73 13.84
CA ALA A 57 3.19 -3.55 14.49
C ALA A 57 2.24 -4.71 14.18
N ILE A 58 1.41 -5.11 15.16
CA ILE A 58 0.47 -6.24 15.03
C ILE A 58 -0.38 -6.17 13.74
N PRO A 59 -0.97 -5.01 13.35
CA PRO A 59 -1.73 -4.94 12.10
C PRO A 59 -0.90 -5.24 10.85
N ASN A 60 0.41 -5.00 10.89
CA ASN A 60 1.31 -5.08 9.74
C ASN A 60 2.03 -6.42 9.59
N LEU A 61 2.01 -7.28 10.63
CA LEU A 61 2.67 -8.60 10.60
C LEU A 61 2.14 -9.54 9.50
N SER A 62 0.96 -9.26 8.95
CA SER A 62 0.32 -10.04 7.88
C SER A 62 0.34 -9.32 6.52
N LEU A 63 1.04 -8.19 6.41
CA LEU A 63 1.35 -7.57 5.13
C LEU A 63 2.39 -8.40 4.38
N ASP A 64 2.34 -8.31 3.06
CA ASP A 64 3.19 -9.05 2.14
C ASP A 64 3.38 -8.23 0.86
N GLY A 65 4.31 -8.63 -0.01
CA GLY A 65 4.63 -7.93 -1.25
C GLY A 65 5.75 -6.89 -1.12
N PHE A 66 6.45 -6.85 0.01
CA PHE A 66 7.62 -5.97 0.19
C PHE A 66 8.75 -6.31 -0.80
N ASP A 67 8.92 -7.60 -1.10
CA ASP A 67 9.83 -8.13 -2.12
C ASP A 67 9.53 -7.57 -3.51
N VAL A 68 8.25 -7.44 -3.85
CA VAL A 68 7.81 -6.86 -5.13
C VAL A 68 8.15 -5.38 -5.22
N ILE A 69 7.92 -4.62 -4.15
CA ILE A 69 8.26 -3.19 -4.09
C ILE A 69 9.78 -3.00 -4.21
N GLU A 70 10.56 -3.86 -3.56
CA GLU A 70 12.03 -3.85 -3.65
C GLU A 70 12.52 -4.18 -5.07
N GLU A 71 11.99 -5.22 -5.72
CA GLU A 71 12.33 -5.55 -7.12
C GLU A 71 12.02 -4.38 -8.06
N ILE A 72 10.85 -3.75 -7.91
CA ILE A 72 10.47 -2.57 -8.70
C ILE A 72 11.45 -1.42 -8.46
N LYS A 73 11.78 -1.13 -7.18
CA LYS A 73 12.68 -0.04 -6.83
C LYS A 73 14.07 -0.26 -7.41
N SER A 74 14.62 -1.47 -7.33
CA SER A 74 15.92 -1.79 -7.91
C SER A 74 15.97 -1.54 -9.43
N HIS A 75 14.99 -2.02 -10.18
CA HIS A 75 14.93 -1.80 -11.64
C HIS A 75 14.74 -0.32 -12.00
N LEU A 76 13.96 0.42 -11.21
CA LEU A 76 13.77 1.85 -11.41
C LEU A 76 15.04 2.64 -11.09
N GLU A 77 15.81 2.27 -10.08
CA GLU A 77 17.07 2.95 -9.77
C GLU A 77 18.16 2.66 -10.82
N GLU A 78 18.13 1.51 -11.49
CA GLU A 78 19.00 1.24 -12.65
C GLU A 78 18.61 2.08 -13.87
N THR A 79 17.31 2.31 -14.06
CA THR A 79 16.78 3.01 -15.25
C THR A 79 16.75 4.53 -15.09
N CYS A 80 16.36 5.01 -13.91
CA CYS A 80 16.14 6.41 -13.59
C CYS A 80 16.48 6.68 -12.11
N PRO A 81 17.79 6.78 -11.76
CA PRO A 81 18.25 6.92 -10.39
C PRO A 81 17.62 8.12 -9.67
N GLY A 82 17.08 7.91 -8.48
CA GLY A 82 16.54 8.96 -7.61
C GLY A 82 15.30 9.70 -8.13
N VAL A 83 14.63 9.19 -9.18
CA VAL A 83 13.48 9.86 -9.79
C VAL A 83 12.15 9.43 -9.16
N VAL A 84 11.95 8.13 -8.97
CA VAL A 84 10.67 7.57 -8.52
C VAL A 84 10.73 7.27 -7.03
N SER A 85 9.85 7.89 -6.25
CA SER A 85 9.73 7.65 -4.81
C SER A 85 9.13 6.26 -4.53
N CYS A 86 9.50 5.68 -3.41
CA CYS A 86 8.89 4.45 -2.93
C CYS A 86 7.39 4.62 -2.69
N ALA A 87 6.96 5.80 -2.23
CA ALA A 87 5.55 6.13 -2.02
C ALA A 87 4.74 6.04 -3.33
N ASP A 88 5.28 6.52 -4.45
CA ASP A 88 4.63 6.39 -5.75
C ASP A 88 4.67 4.95 -6.28
N ILE A 89 5.73 4.18 -5.99
CA ILE A 89 5.78 2.76 -6.33
C ILE A 89 4.65 1.98 -5.65
N ILE A 90 4.42 2.19 -4.34
CA ILE A 90 3.31 1.54 -3.62
C ILE A 90 1.96 1.90 -4.25
N ALA A 91 1.74 3.19 -4.54
CA ALA A 91 0.48 3.66 -5.11
C ALA A 91 0.22 3.08 -6.52
N LEU A 92 1.24 3.03 -7.37
CA LEU A 92 1.17 2.45 -8.70
C LEU A 92 0.98 0.93 -8.65
N ALA A 93 1.73 0.22 -7.79
CA ALA A 93 1.61 -1.23 -7.61
C ALA A 93 0.21 -1.63 -7.10
N ALA A 94 -0.39 -0.84 -6.20
CA ALA A 94 -1.77 -1.05 -5.76
C ALA A 94 -2.77 -0.89 -6.92
N ARG A 95 -2.64 0.16 -7.74
CA ARG A 95 -3.48 0.34 -8.95
C ARG A 95 -3.31 -0.81 -9.93
N ASP A 96 -2.06 -1.18 -10.23
CA ASP A 96 -1.73 -2.22 -11.19
C ASP A 96 -2.21 -3.60 -10.75
N SER A 97 -2.22 -3.85 -9.44
CA SER A 97 -2.81 -5.05 -8.84
C SER A 97 -4.31 -5.17 -9.10
N VAL A 98 -5.08 -4.10 -8.87
CA VAL A 98 -6.52 -4.07 -9.15
C VAL A 98 -6.79 -4.15 -10.66
N SER A 99 -5.95 -3.50 -11.45
CA SER A 99 -6.04 -3.44 -12.93
C SER A 99 -5.65 -4.76 -13.62
N PHE A 100 -5.03 -5.70 -12.91
CA PHE A 100 -4.54 -6.94 -13.51
C PHE A 100 -5.66 -7.82 -14.07
N GLN A 101 -6.83 -7.84 -13.45
CA GLN A 101 -7.96 -8.66 -13.89
C GLN A 101 -8.52 -8.17 -15.24
N SER A 102 -8.63 -6.85 -15.40
CA SER A 102 -9.13 -6.22 -16.63
C SER A 102 -8.06 -6.07 -17.71
N LYS A 103 -6.79 -6.38 -17.41
CA LYS A 103 -5.63 -6.22 -18.29
C LYS A 103 -5.51 -4.81 -18.88
N THR A 104 -6.00 -3.81 -18.14
CA THR A 104 -5.95 -2.41 -18.56
C THR A 104 -5.78 -1.51 -17.35
N SER A 105 -5.06 -0.40 -17.52
CA SER A 105 -4.93 0.61 -16.48
C SER A 105 -6.28 1.27 -16.24
N LEU A 106 -6.89 0.97 -15.08
CA LEU A 106 -8.25 1.41 -14.78
C LEU A 106 -8.35 2.91 -14.49
N TRP A 107 -7.29 3.50 -13.92
CA TRP A 107 -7.22 4.94 -13.66
C TRP A 107 -5.77 5.45 -13.64
N LYS A 108 -5.62 6.76 -13.83
CA LYS A 108 -4.36 7.46 -13.65
C LYS A 108 -4.12 7.71 -12.17
N VAL A 109 -2.96 7.28 -11.66
CA VAL A 109 -2.51 7.59 -10.30
C VAL A 109 -1.81 8.94 -10.33
N LEU A 110 -2.19 9.85 -9.42
CA LEU A 110 -1.43 11.08 -9.20
C LEU A 110 -0.08 10.71 -8.58
N THR A 111 1.03 11.12 -9.19
CA THR A 111 2.40 10.89 -8.73
C THR A 111 3.05 12.20 -8.27
N GLY A 112 4.24 12.11 -7.68
CA GLY A 112 4.96 13.22 -7.05
C GLY A 112 5.04 13.13 -5.52
N ARG A 113 4.67 12.00 -4.92
CA ARG A 113 4.85 11.76 -3.48
C ARG A 113 6.34 11.69 -3.15
N ARG A 114 6.69 11.98 -1.89
CA ARG A 114 8.06 11.87 -1.39
C ARG A 114 8.14 10.91 -0.22
N ASP A 115 9.29 10.28 -0.08
CA ASP A 115 9.51 9.26 0.94
C ASP A 115 9.74 9.89 2.33
N GLY A 116 9.01 9.37 3.31
CA GLY A 116 9.11 9.66 4.72
C GLY A 116 10.36 9.03 5.35
N LYS A 117 10.73 9.53 6.52
CA LYS A 117 11.94 9.09 7.26
C LYS A 117 11.64 8.56 8.66
N ILE A 118 10.36 8.50 9.04
CA ILE A 118 9.91 8.13 10.38
C ILE A 118 8.95 6.97 10.24
N SER A 119 9.24 5.86 10.92
CA SER A 119 8.40 4.67 10.97
C SER A 119 8.29 4.21 12.42
N LEU A 120 7.07 4.21 12.96
CA LEU A 120 6.81 3.94 14.37
C LEU A 120 5.64 2.97 14.53
N ALA A 121 5.89 1.82 15.16
CA ALA A 121 4.85 0.82 15.44
C ALA A 121 3.67 1.38 16.26
N SER A 122 3.93 2.35 17.15
CA SER A 122 2.90 3.00 17.95
C SER A 122 1.93 3.82 17.10
N GLU A 123 2.38 4.41 15.99
CA GLU A 123 1.52 5.20 15.11
C GLU A 123 0.58 4.30 14.31
N VAL A 124 1.00 3.07 13.97
CA VAL A 124 0.12 2.05 13.36
C VAL A 124 -1.07 1.76 14.26
N LEU A 125 -0.82 1.46 15.55
CA LEU A 125 -1.87 1.12 16.51
C LEU A 125 -2.81 2.29 16.81
N ALA A 126 -2.33 3.52 16.67
CA ALA A 126 -3.12 4.73 16.90
C ALA A 126 -3.99 5.13 15.69
N ASN A 127 -3.65 4.68 14.48
CA ASN A 127 -4.27 5.17 13.25
C ASN A 127 -5.01 4.08 12.44
N ILE A 128 -4.58 2.83 12.51
CA ILE A 128 -5.22 1.75 11.74
C ILE A 128 -6.44 1.23 12.53
N PRO A 129 -7.65 1.27 11.95
CA PRO A 129 -8.83 0.75 12.61
C PRO A 129 -8.73 -0.75 12.89
N PHE A 130 -9.21 -1.17 14.06
CA PHE A 130 -9.30 -2.59 14.40
C PHE A 130 -10.45 -3.28 13.63
N PRO A 131 -10.32 -4.59 13.33
CA PRO A 131 -11.40 -5.37 12.72
C PRO A 131 -12.71 -5.38 13.52
N THR A 132 -12.63 -5.12 14.82
CA THR A 132 -13.77 -5.09 15.76
C THR A 132 -14.31 -3.67 16.01
N SER A 133 -13.79 -2.65 15.33
CA SER A 133 -14.26 -1.28 15.44
C SER A 133 -15.72 -1.15 14.98
N ASN A 134 -16.54 -0.45 15.77
CA ASN A 134 -17.91 -0.11 15.36
C ASN A 134 -17.93 1.04 14.33
N PHE A 135 -19.08 1.27 13.72
CA PHE A 135 -19.25 2.31 12.70
C PHE A 135 -18.86 3.72 13.16
N ALA A 136 -19.20 4.10 14.40
CA ALA A 136 -18.87 5.43 14.92
C ALA A 136 -17.36 5.64 15.04
N THR A 137 -16.61 4.62 15.48
CA THR A 137 -15.15 4.63 15.51
C THR A 137 -14.57 4.71 14.09
N LEU A 138 -15.04 3.86 13.16
CA LEU A 138 -14.57 3.85 11.77
C LEU A 138 -14.79 5.21 11.10
N LYS A 139 -15.98 5.80 11.27
CA LYS A 139 -16.30 7.13 10.76
C LYS A 139 -15.29 8.18 11.28
N LYS A 140 -15.05 8.19 12.60
CA LYS A 140 -14.10 9.14 13.22
C LYS A 140 -12.67 8.95 12.71
N ASP A 141 -12.23 7.71 12.51
CA ASP A 141 -10.86 7.44 12.03
C ASP A 141 -10.68 7.86 10.56
N PHE A 142 -11.69 7.67 9.71
CA PHE A 142 -11.68 8.15 8.33
C PHE A 142 -11.75 9.69 8.26
N GLU A 143 -12.57 10.33 9.10
CA GLU A 143 -12.64 11.80 9.19
C GLU A 143 -11.28 12.42 9.57
N LYS A 144 -10.49 11.79 10.46
CA LYS A 144 -9.12 12.23 10.77
C LYS A 144 -8.19 12.22 9.55
N LYS A 145 -8.53 11.44 8.52
CA LYS A 145 -7.79 11.35 7.24
C LYS A 145 -8.44 12.20 6.14
N SER A 146 -9.37 13.08 6.51
CA SER A 146 -10.16 13.88 5.56
C SER A 146 -10.95 13.03 4.57
N LEU A 147 -11.32 11.81 4.97
CA LEU A 147 -12.15 10.90 4.19
C LEU A 147 -13.59 10.93 4.72
N THR A 148 -14.53 10.89 3.80
CA THR A 148 -15.97 10.94 4.06
C THR A 148 -16.54 9.57 4.44
N VAL A 149 -17.80 9.54 4.90
CA VAL A 149 -18.54 8.27 5.08
C VAL A 149 -18.68 7.51 3.76
N HIS A 150 -18.78 8.22 2.63
CA HIS A 150 -18.79 7.57 1.31
C HIS A 150 -17.47 6.84 1.05
N ASP A 151 -16.33 7.47 1.36
CA ASP A 151 -15.00 6.84 1.24
C ASP A 151 -14.86 5.64 2.16
N LEU A 152 -15.37 5.71 3.39
CA LEU A 152 -15.43 4.55 4.29
C LEU A 152 -16.18 3.38 3.66
N VAL A 153 -17.37 3.61 3.08
CA VAL A 153 -18.16 2.55 2.44
C VAL A 153 -17.43 1.98 1.23
N VAL A 154 -16.91 2.83 0.34
CA VAL A 154 -16.22 2.41 -0.89
C VAL A 154 -14.93 1.64 -0.57
N LEU A 155 -14.09 2.16 0.33
CA LEU A 155 -12.82 1.52 0.71
C LEU A 155 -13.03 0.25 1.54
N SER A 156 -14.15 0.12 2.24
CA SER A 156 -14.54 -1.16 2.87
C SER A 156 -14.83 -2.26 1.83
N GLY A 157 -15.18 -1.89 0.59
CA GLY A 157 -15.34 -2.84 -0.53
C GLY A 157 -14.06 -3.58 -0.90
N ALA A 158 -12.88 -3.06 -0.55
CA ALA A 158 -11.60 -3.77 -0.74
C ALA A 158 -11.56 -5.10 0.03
N PHE A 159 -12.31 -5.22 1.14
CA PHE A 159 -12.44 -6.48 1.87
C PHE A 159 -13.36 -7.50 1.18
N LEU A 160 -14.29 -7.05 0.32
CA LEU A 160 -15.20 -7.94 -0.44
C LEU A 160 -14.51 -8.58 -1.65
N GLN A 161 -13.52 -7.90 -2.26
CA GLN A 161 -12.74 -8.46 -3.38
C GLN A 161 -12.02 -9.78 -3.05
N ILE A 162 -11.81 -10.08 -1.76
CA ILE A 162 -11.10 -11.28 -1.31
C ILE A 162 -12.01 -12.52 -1.33
N HIS A 163 -13.34 -12.36 -1.18
CA HIS A 163 -14.25 -13.50 -1.01
C HIS A 163 -14.97 -13.92 -2.29
N ASP A 164 -15.21 -12.98 -3.23
CA ASP A 164 -16.05 -13.23 -4.41
C ASP A 164 -15.27 -13.57 -5.70
N PHE A 165 -13.93 -13.57 -5.67
CA PHE A 165 -13.09 -13.95 -6.82
C PHE A 165 -12.35 -15.29 -6.64
N ILE A 166 -12.59 -16.01 -5.53
CA ILE A 166 -12.06 -17.37 -5.29
C ILE A 166 -13.14 -18.44 -5.58
N LYS A 167 -14.19 -18.09 -6.33
CA LYS A 167 -15.14 -19.06 -6.89
C LYS A 167 -15.21 -18.92 -8.40
#